data_AF-A0A836W8F3-F1
#
_entry.id   AF-A0A836W8F3-F1
#
_cell.length_a   1.000
_cell.length_b   1.000
_cell.length_c   1.000
_cell.angle_alpha   90.00
_cell.angle_beta   90.00
_cell.angle_gamma   90.00
#
_symmetry.space_group_name_H-M   'P 1'
#
loop_
_entity.id
_entity.type
_entity.pdbx_description
1 polymer ?
#
loop_
_entity_poly.entity_id
_entity_poly.type
_entity_poly.pdbx_seq_one_letter_code
_entity_poly.pdbx_strand_id
1 'polypeptide(L)'
;MYGYVYADPKVVEKFGDIRFWVPAALINIPSCRPRDFFLFDCYFCVKLRNPYLRVLLIKKVPRNFVIANTPSIDAPRIADIGGCSVHDIIKDLEIVRDELREGRDELLQMLVDSISKPKDLEITFWRWFRRKKYVIPATKLRSISLRIARDSLRSVLKGLCIDINSVSTSIPSIEVKQVYVLLVLSRREALVGIALGKKVDVSSIHTAILTEFQGLLDEVSRIVNAHRL
;
A
#
# COMPACT_ATOMS: atom_id res chain seq x y z
N MET A 1 -13.91 6.11 -18.98
CA MET A 1 -14.15 4.67 -18.80
C MET A 1 -12.97 4.10 -18.01
N TYR A 2 -13.22 3.46 -16.88
CA TYR A 2 -12.18 2.90 -16.01
C TYR A 2 -11.68 1.56 -16.58
N GLY A 3 -10.41 1.24 -16.37
CA GLY A 3 -9.84 -0.07 -16.73
C GLY A 3 -9.64 -0.97 -15.51
N TYR A 4 -9.43 -2.25 -15.74
CA TYR A 4 -9.10 -3.24 -14.71
C TYR A 4 -7.70 -3.80 -15.00
N VAL A 5 -6.82 -3.82 -14.02
CA VAL A 5 -5.55 -4.55 -14.15
C VAL A 5 -5.90 -6.04 -14.19
N TYR A 6 -5.54 -6.69 -15.30
CA TYR A 6 -5.84 -8.10 -15.50
C TYR A 6 -5.23 -8.95 -14.38
N ALA A 7 -6.03 -9.87 -13.84
CA ALA A 7 -5.61 -10.88 -12.89
C ALA A 7 -6.02 -12.27 -13.40
N ASP A 8 -5.07 -13.21 -13.45
CA ASP A 8 -5.32 -14.58 -13.89
C ASP A 8 -6.13 -15.32 -12.80
N PRO A 9 -7.35 -15.82 -13.11
CA PRO A 9 -8.19 -16.53 -12.14
C PRO A 9 -7.46 -17.68 -11.45
N LYS A 10 -6.59 -18.41 -12.18
CA LYS A 10 -5.89 -19.59 -11.65
C LYS A 10 -4.93 -19.26 -10.51
N VAL A 11 -4.30 -18.08 -10.54
CA VAL A 11 -3.36 -17.68 -9.48
C VAL A 11 -4.10 -17.06 -8.29
N VAL A 12 -5.21 -16.39 -8.56
CA VAL A 12 -6.05 -15.78 -7.52
C VAL A 12 -6.77 -16.86 -6.71
N GLU A 13 -7.29 -17.90 -7.37
CA GLU A 13 -7.94 -19.04 -6.70
C GLU A 13 -7.03 -19.79 -5.75
N LYS A 14 -5.74 -19.89 -6.07
CA LYS A 14 -4.74 -20.53 -5.20
C LYS A 14 -4.36 -19.69 -3.99
N PHE A 15 -4.54 -18.37 -4.06
CA PHE A 15 -4.07 -17.46 -3.01
C PHE A 15 -5.11 -17.27 -1.90
N GLY A 16 -6.34 -16.90 -2.27
CA GLY A 16 -7.34 -16.52 -1.27
C GLY A 16 -8.78 -16.50 -1.77
N ASP A 17 -9.68 -16.46 -0.80
CA ASP A 17 -11.12 -16.64 -0.95
C ASP A 17 -11.90 -15.32 -0.95
N ILE A 18 -11.37 -14.28 -0.30
CA ILE A 18 -11.96 -12.93 -0.33
C ILE A 18 -11.25 -12.14 -1.43
N ARG A 19 -12.05 -11.57 -2.34
CA ARG A 19 -11.57 -10.86 -3.53
C ARG A 19 -12.40 -9.61 -3.72
N PHE A 20 -11.76 -8.49 -4.01
CA PHE A 20 -12.46 -7.24 -4.29
C PHE A 20 -11.58 -6.30 -5.11
N TRP A 21 -12.22 -5.55 -6.01
CA TRP A 21 -11.57 -4.56 -6.86
C TRP A 21 -11.48 -3.21 -6.14
N VAL A 22 -10.27 -2.67 -6.02
CA VAL A 22 -9.97 -1.40 -5.34
C VAL A 22 -9.57 -0.34 -6.37
N PRO A 23 -10.06 0.90 -6.27
CA PRO A 23 -9.64 1.99 -7.17
C PRO A 23 -8.17 2.34 -6.95
N ALA A 24 -7.45 2.48 -8.05
CA ALA A 24 -6.04 2.82 -8.08
C ALA A 24 -5.73 3.77 -9.25
N ALA A 25 -4.65 4.53 -9.12
CA ALA A 25 -4.09 5.33 -10.19
C ALA A 25 -2.89 4.60 -10.78
N LEU A 26 -2.96 4.28 -12.07
CA LEU A 26 -1.82 3.83 -12.84
C LEU A 26 -1.05 5.03 -13.37
N ILE A 27 0.20 5.16 -12.93
CA ILE A 27 1.02 6.33 -13.16
C ILE A 27 2.23 5.97 -14.03
N ASN A 28 2.50 6.82 -15.01
CA ASN A 28 3.78 6.88 -15.71
C ASN A 28 4.46 8.22 -15.44
N ILE A 29 5.79 8.23 -15.42
CA ILE A 29 6.60 9.45 -15.25
C ILE A 29 7.49 9.56 -16.49
N PRO A 30 7.01 10.16 -17.60
CA PRO A 30 7.69 10.11 -18.89
C PRO A 30 9.12 10.68 -18.85
N SER A 31 9.32 11.75 -18.08
CA SER A 31 10.60 12.47 -18.00
C SER A 31 11.69 11.70 -17.25
N CYS A 32 11.34 10.71 -16.42
CA CYS A 32 12.32 10.00 -15.60
C CYS A 32 12.28 8.48 -15.75
N ARG A 33 11.09 7.90 -15.82
CA ARG A 33 10.84 6.46 -15.87
C ARG A 33 9.85 6.12 -16.99
N PRO A 34 10.15 6.46 -18.26
CA PRO A 34 9.18 6.37 -19.35
C PRO A 34 8.65 4.95 -19.60
N ARG A 35 9.41 3.92 -19.23
CA ARG A 35 9.04 2.51 -19.44
C ARG A 35 8.49 1.81 -18.20
N ASP A 36 8.38 2.51 -17.08
CA ASP A 36 7.88 1.94 -15.84
C ASP A 36 6.49 2.50 -15.52
N PHE A 37 5.64 1.65 -14.95
CA PHE A 37 4.33 2.04 -14.46
C PHE A 37 4.22 1.70 -12.98
N PHE A 38 3.50 2.55 -12.25
CA PHE A 38 3.29 2.41 -10.82
C PHE A 38 1.80 2.49 -10.51
N LEU A 39 1.33 1.60 -9.65
CA LEU A 39 -0.01 1.66 -9.07
C LEU A 39 0.07 2.41 -7.75
N PHE A 40 -0.77 3.43 -7.64
CA PHE A 40 -0.98 4.20 -6.43
C PHE A 40 -2.36 3.85 -5.90
N ASP A 41 -2.44 3.48 -4.63
CA ASP A 41 -3.72 3.29 -3.96
C ASP A 41 -4.47 4.63 -3.86
N CYS A 42 -5.76 4.61 -4.18
CA CYS A 42 -6.64 5.76 -3.98
C CYS A 42 -7.62 5.57 -2.84
N TYR A 43 -7.87 4.33 -2.41
CA TYR A 43 -8.92 4.05 -1.43
C TYR A 43 -8.42 4.22 0.01
N PHE A 44 -7.39 3.47 0.42
CA PHE A 44 -6.89 3.50 1.79
C PHE A 44 -6.31 4.86 2.17
N CYS A 45 -5.63 5.52 1.23
CA CYS A 45 -5.11 6.88 1.45
C CYS A 45 -6.21 7.87 1.83
N VAL A 46 -7.32 7.90 1.06
CA VAL A 46 -8.46 8.79 1.32
C VAL A 46 -9.22 8.35 2.57
N LYS A 47 -9.48 7.05 2.70
CA LYS A 47 -10.29 6.48 3.77
C LYS A 47 -9.66 6.67 5.15
N LEU A 48 -8.34 6.52 5.25
CA LEU A 48 -7.57 6.72 6.48
C LEU A 48 -7.02 8.14 6.62
N ARG A 49 -7.29 9.02 5.64
CA ARG A 49 -6.85 10.43 5.63
C ARG A 49 -5.35 10.57 5.89
N ASN A 50 -4.55 9.72 5.26
CA ASN A 50 -3.12 9.67 5.51
C ASN A 50 -2.34 9.61 4.18
N PRO A 51 -1.67 10.70 3.77
CA PRO A 51 -1.01 10.80 2.47
C PRO A 51 0.19 9.85 2.32
N TYR A 52 0.79 9.42 3.44
CA TYR A 52 1.90 8.45 3.41
C TYR A 52 1.47 7.10 2.84
N LEU A 53 0.20 6.71 3.00
CA LEU A 53 -0.31 5.46 2.47
C LEU A 53 -0.20 5.39 0.95
N ARG A 54 -0.40 6.51 0.26
CA ARG A 54 -0.24 6.57 -1.20
C ARG A 54 1.17 6.16 -1.64
N VAL A 55 2.18 6.60 -0.90
CA VAL A 55 3.59 6.33 -1.19
C VAL A 55 4.01 4.95 -0.68
N LEU A 56 3.54 4.53 0.49
CA LEU A 56 3.86 3.23 1.08
C LEU A 56 3.20 2.07 0.36
N LEU A 57 1.97 2.25 -0.15
CA LEU A 57 1.22 1.22 -0.88
C LEU A 57 1.56 1.19 -2.37
N ILE A 58 2.50 2.03 -2.83
CA ILE A 58 2.90 2.06 -4.22
C ILE A 58 3.36 0.68 -4.70
N LYS A 59 2.97 0.32 -5.92
CA LYS A 59 3.43 -0.92 -6.54
C LYS A 59 3.91 -0.70 -7.96
N LYS A 60 5.18 -1.00 -8.22
CA LYS A 60 5.68 -1.07 -9.60
C LYS A 60 5.01 -2.24 -10.33
N VAL A 61 4.48 -1.97 -11.51
CA VAL A 61 3.77 -2.95 -12.34
C VAL A 61 4.75 -3.63 -13.31
N PRO A 62 4.61 -4.95 -13.58
CA PRO A 62 5.38 -5.61 -14.63
C PRO A 62 5.13 -4.96 -16.00
N ARG A 63 6.15 -4.89 -16.87
CA ARG A 63 6.05 -4.22 -18.18
C ARG A 63 5.00 -4.80 -19.12
N ASN A 64 4.67 -6.08 -18.96
CA ASN A 64 3.72 -6.83 -19.79
C ASN A 64 2.33 -6.96 -19.15
N PHE A 65 1.98 -6.04 -18.26
CA PHE A 65 0.63 -5.99 -17.69
C PHE A 65 -0.41 -5.64 -18.76
N VAL A 66 -1.64 -6.06 -18.51
CA VAL A 66 -2.79 -5.81 -19.38
C VAL A 66 -3.84 -5.04 -18.61
N ILE A 67 -4.40 -4.01 -19.23
CA ILE A 67 -5.58 -3.30 -18.73
C ILE A 67 -6.76 -3.78 -19.55
N ALA A 68 -7.70 -4.47 -18.91
CA ALA A 68 -8.95 -4.91 -19.51
C ALA A 68 -10.06 -3.86 -19.30
N ASN A 69 -11.04 -3.82 -20.20
CA ASN A 69 -12.21 -2.95 -20.06
C ASN A 69 -13.25 -3.53 -19.09
N THR A 70 -13.19 -4.84 -18.86
CA THR A 70 -14.05 -5.58 -17.92
C THR A 70 -13.19 -6.32 -16.90
N PRO A 71 -13.71 -6.58 -15.68
CA PRO A 71 -12.97 -7.33 -14.68
C PRO A 71 -12.74 -8.77 -15.15
N SER A 72 -11.51 -9.29 -14.97
CA SER A 72 -11.17 -10.67 -15.34
C SER A 72 -11.65 -11.72 -14.34
N ILE A 73 -12.09 -11.26 -13.16
CA ILE A 73 -12.57 -12.07 -12.05
C ILE A 73 -13.84 -11.41 -11.54
N ASP A 74 -14.90 -12.20 -11.40
CA ASP A 74 -16.12 -11.76 -10.75
C ASP A 74 -15.85 -11.55 -9.26
N ALA A 75 -15.86 -10.29 -8.86
CA ALA A 75 -15.64 -9.84 -7.50
C ALA A 75 -16.30 -8.46 -7.34
N PRO A 76 -16.75 -8.12 -6.14
CA PRO A 76 -17.28 -6.80 -5.86
C PRO A 76 -16.24 -5.73 -6.13
N ARG A 77 -16.73 -4.54 -6.46
CA ARG A 77 -15.91 -3.35 -6.67
C ARG A 77 -16.18 -2.34 -5.56
N ILE A 78 -15.11 -1.88 -4.91
CA ILE A 78 -15.19 -0.76 -3.98
C ILE A 78 -15.46 0.51 -4.80
N ALA A 79 -16.42 1.32 -4.35
CA ALA A 79 -16.72 2.59 -5.00
C ALA A 79 -15.49 3.50 -5.02
N ASP A 80 -15.30 4.22 -6.11
CA ASP A 80 -14.32 5.31 -6.15
C ASP A 80 -14.82 6.44 -5.24
N ILE A 81 -14.04 6.74 -4.20
CA ILE A 81 -14.33 7.79 -3.22
C ILE A 81 -13.49 9.05 -3.47
N GLY A 82 -12.85 9.15 -4.64
CA GLY A 82 -11.92 10.22 -4.99
C GLY A 82 -10.46 9.84 -4.73
N GLY A 83 -9.55 10.78 -4.99
CA GLY A 83 -8.12 10.61 -4.72
C GLY A 83 -7.30 10.02 -5.87
N CYS A 84 -7.93 9.57 -6.96
CA CYS A 84 -7.21 9.07 -8.14
C CYS A 84 -6.86 10.13 -9.19
N SER A 85 -7.08 11.43 -8.92
CA SER A 85 -6.74 12.47 -9.89
C SER A 85 -5.24 12.81 -9.84
N VAL A 86 -4.70 13.35 -10.95
CA VAL A 86 -3.32 13.87 -11.02
C VAL A 86 -3.08 14.87 -9.88
N HIS A 87 -4.04 15.77 -9.65
CA HIS A 87 -3.95 16.80 -8.61
C HIS A 87 -3.83 16.19 -7.20
N ASP A 88 -4.68 15.22 -6.87
CA ASP A 88 -4.64 14.55 -5.56
C ASP A 88 -3.31 13.82 -5.32
N ILE A 89 -2.81 13.15 -6.36
CA ILE A 89 -1.53 12.43 -6.30
C ILE A 89 -0.38 13.39 -6.06
N ILE A 90 -0.29 14.47 -6.85
CA ILE A 90 0.78 15.46 -6.73
C ILE A 90 0.74 16.09 -5.34
N LYS A 91 -0.44 16.50 -4.88
CA LYS A 91 -0.62 17.10 -3.55
C LYS A 91 -0.13 16.19 -2.43
N ASP A 92 -0.50 14.90 -2.46
CA ASP A 92 -0.05 13.96 -1.43
C ASP A 92 1.47 13.71 -1.50
N LEU A 93 2.05 13.67 -2.71
CA LEU A 93 3.50 13.55 -2.88
C LEU A 93 4.26 14.78 -2.35
N GLU A 94 3.73 15.98 -2.57
CA GLU A 94 4.28 17.23 -2.04
C GLU A 94 4.23 17.26 -0.51
N ILE A 95 3.08 16.91 0.08
CA ILE A 95 2.93 16.82 1.55
C ILE A 95 3.96 15.84 2.13
N VAL A 96 4.05 14.62 1.58
CA VAL A 96 5.01 13.61 2.08
C VAL A 96 6.45 14.07 1.91
N ARG A 97 6.80 14.70 0.77
CA ARG A 97 8.15 15.25 0.54
C ARG A 97 8.50 16.31 1.58
N ASP A 98 7.62 17.29 1.78
CA ASP A 98 7.89 18.45 2.62
C ASP A 98 7.94 18.07 4.10
N GLU A 99 7.03 17.20 4.56
CA GLU A 99 7.06 16.67 5.93
C GLU A 99 8.34 15.87 6.21
N LEU A 100 8.79 15.02 5.27
CA LEU A 100 10.04 14.25 5.42
C LEU A 100 11.29 15.13 5.40
N ARG A 101 11.27 16.24 4.64
CA ARG A 101 12.36 17.22 4.58
C ARG A 101 12.47 17.98 5.90
N GLU A 102 11.34 18.39 6.44
CA GLU A 102 11.26 19.22 7.64
C GLU A 102 11.27 18.42 8.95
N GLY A 103 11.17 17.09 8.85
CA GLY A 103 11.12 16.20 10.01
C GLY A 103 9.81 16.31 10.79
N ARG A 104 8.73 16.76 10.14
CA ARG A 104 7.38 16.93 10.70
C ARG A 104 6.49 15.76 10.29
N ASP A 105 6.80 14.57 10.77
CA ASP A 105 6.18 13.32 10.32
C ASP A 105 5.22 12.72 11.36
N GLU A 106 4.46 13.55 12.07
CA GLU A 106 3.51 13.11 13.10
C GLU A 106 2.46 12.14 12.53
N LEU A 107 1.96 12.41 11.31
CA LEU A 107 1.01 11.53 10.62
C LEU A 107 1.62 10.17 10.26
N LEU A 108 2.90 10.13 9.92
CA LEU A 108 3.63 8.88 9.69
C LEU A 108 3.79 8.10 10.99
N GLN A 109 4.13 8.80 12.08
CA GLN A 109 4.25 8.19 13.40
C GLN A 109 2.92 7.58 13.85
N MET A 110 1.81 8.32 13.74
CA MET A 110 0.46 7.82 14.05
C MET A 110 0.10 6.57 13.23
N LEU A 111 0.45 6.56 11.94
CA LEU A 111 0.23 5.42 11.06
C LEU A 111 1.04 4.20 11.51
N VAL A 112 2.33 4.38 11.75
CA VAL A 112 3.23 3.32 12.21
C VAL A 112 2.74 2.75 13.53
N ASP A 113 2.32 3.59 14.48
CA ASP A 113 1.85 3.12 15.79
C ASP A 113 0.57 2.30 15.69
N SER A 114 -0.36 2.76 14.83
CA SER A 114 -1.65 2.11 14.62
C SER A 114 -1.49 0.74 13.95
N ILE A 115 -0.54 0.62 13.01
CA ILE A 115 -0.30 -0.61 12.25
C ILE A 115 0.64 -1.58 12.99
N SER A 116 1.69 -1.08 13.64
CA SER A 116 2.71 -1.94 14.24
C SER A 116 2.42 -2.34 15.69
N LYS A 117 1.54 -1.61 16.39
CA LYS A 117 1.17 -1.82 17.81
C LYS A 117 2.35 -2.34 18.64
N PRO A 118 3.47 -1.60 18.70
CA PRO A 118 4.72 -2.11 19.22
C PRO A 118 4.52 -2.52 20.69
N LYS A 119 4.85 -3.78 20.99
CA LYS A 119 4.87 -4.35 22.33
C LYS A 119 6.30 -4.75 22.67
N ASP A 120 6.61 -4.82 23.95
CA ASP A 120 7.92 -5.30 24.40
C ASP A 120 8.20 -6.69 23.81
N LEU A 121 9.31 -6.81 23.08
CA LEU A 121 9.71 -8.07 22.49
C LEU A 121 10.64 -8.80 23.45
N GLU A 122 10.13 -9.89 24.01
CA GLU A 122 10.90 -10.77 24.88
C GLU A 122 11.54 -11.89 24.08
N ILE A 123 12.87 -11.88 23.99
CA ILE A 123 13.65 -12.95 23.36
C ILE A 123 14.22 -13.81 24.47
N THR A 124 13.76 -15.05 24.57
CA THR A 124 14.31 -16.04 25.50
C THR A 124 15.17 -17.03 24.75
N PHE A 125 16.40 -17.22 25.20
CA PHE A 125 17.30 -18.21 24.62
C PHE A 125 18.06 -18.98 25.69
N TRP A 126 18.32 -20.25 25.38
CA TRP A 126 19.12 -21.14 26.23
C TRP A 126 20.59 -20.93 25.94
N ARG A 127 21.37 -20.58 26.97
CA ARG A 127 22.83 -20.56 26.87
C ARG A 127 23.38 -21.31 28.07
N TRP A 128 24.00 -22.47 27.81
CA TRP A 128 24.77 -23.25 28.78
C TRP A 128 24.05 -23.38 30.14
N PHE A 129 22.91 -24.09 30.13
CA PHE A 129 22.08 -24.41 31.31
C PHE A 129 21.34 -23.25 32.00
N ARG A 130 21.37 -22.02 31.48
CA ARG A 130 20.54 -20.91 31.98
C ARG A 130 19.68 -20.30 30.88
N ARG A 131 18.40 -20.06 31.18
CA ARG A 131 17.53 -19.23 30.35
C ARG A 131 17.96 -17.78 30.51
N LYS A 132 18.43 -17.14 29.43
CA LYS A 132 18.61 -15.69 29.39
C LYS A 132 17.39 -15.05 28.75
N LYS A 133 16.92 -13.97 29.36
CA LYS A 133 15.82 -13.14 28.85
C LYS A 133 16.40 -11.79 28.41
N TYR A 134 16.13 -11.42 27.17
CA TYR A 134 16.43 -10.11 26.61
C TYR A 134 15.13 -9.44 26.21
N VAL A 135 14.93 -8.19 26.64
CA VAL A 135 13.70 -7.43 26.35
C VAL A 135 14.06 -6.23 25.49
N ILE A 136 13.45 -6.13 24.32
CA ILE A 136 13.50 -4.92 23.50
C ILE A 136 12.24 -4.11 23.80
N PRO A 137 12.35 -2.92 24.40
CA PRO A 137 11.18 -2.15 24.79
C PRO A 137 10.42 -1.66 23.55
N ALA A 138 9.10 -1.54 23.68
CA ALA A 138 8.20 -1.05 22.64
C ALA A 138 8.64 0.30 22.07
N THR A 139 9.18 1.19 22.89
CA THR A 139 9.70 2.50 22.46
C THR A 139 10.86 2.39 21.48
N LYS A 140 11.73 1.39 21.65
CA LYS A 140 12.85 1.11 20.74
C LYS A 140 12.37 0.45 19.46
N LEU A 141 11.37 -0.43 19.53
CA LEU A 141 10.76 -1.01 18.33
C LEU A 141 10.03 0.06 17.51
N ARG A 142 9.30 0.96 18.18
CA ARG A 142 8.64 2.12 17.56
C ARG A 142 9.63 2.99 16.78
N SER A 143 10.76 3.34 17.39
CA SER A 143 11.77 4.17 16.73
C SER A 143 12.42 3.47 15.54
N ILE A 144 12.64 2.15 15.63
CA ILE A 144 13.12 1.34 14.51
C ILE A 144 12.10 1.30 13.37
N SER A 145 10.82 1.02 13.66
CA SER A 145 9.74 0.98 12.67
C SER A 145 9.58 2.32 11.96
N LEU A 146 9.62 3.42 12.71
CA LEU A 146 9.53 4.77 12.15
C LEU A 146 10.74 5.07 11.24
N ARG A 147 11.95 4.67 11.64
CA ARG A 147 13.14 4.81 10.80
C ARG A 147 12.99 4.03 9.49
N ILE A 148 12.56 2.77 9.56
CA ILE A 148 12.33 1.92 8.37
C ILE A 148 11.28 2.55 7.45
N ALA A 149 10.19 3.08 8.02
CA ALA A 149 9.15 3.75 7.24
C ALA A 149 9.68 4.99 6.52
N ARG A 150 10.42 5.87 7.22
CA ARG A 150 11.07 7.05 6.63
C ARG A 150 12.04 6.67 5.51
N ASP A 151 12.90 5.68 5.74
CA ASP A 151 13.88 5.23 4.75
C ASP A 151 13.19 4.63 3.52
N SER A 152 12.10 3.89 3.73
CA SER A 152 11.29 3.32 2.64
C SER A 152 10.64 4.42 1.81
N LEU A 153 10.03 5.42 2.46
CA LEU A 153 9.45 6.58 1.77
C LEU A 153 10.49 7.35 0.98
N ARG A 154 11.66 7.63 1.59
CA ARG A 154 12.78 8.30 0.90
C ARG A 154 13.23 7.53 -0.34
N SER A 155 13.33 6.20 -0.21
CA SER A 155 13.68 5.33 -1.34
C SER A 155 12.62 5.34 -2.44
N VAL A 156 11.33 5.33 -2.08
CA VAL A 156 10.23 5.41 -3.04
C VAL A 156 10.22 6.74 -3.77
N LEU A 157 10.27 7.86 -3.03
CA LEU A 157 10.30 9.21 -3.62
C LEU A 157 11.48 9.37 -4.58
N LYS A 158 12.67 8.89 -4.20
CA LYS A 158 13.84 8.83 -5.09
C LYS A 158 13.57 7.96 -6.33
N GLY A 159 12.88 6.84 -6.17
CA GLY A 159 12.44 5.97 -7.27
C GLY A 159 11.50 6.68 -8.26
N LEU A 160 10.67 7.60 -7.75
CA LEU A 160 9.79 8.50 -8.48
C LEU A 160 10.48 9.80 -8.94
N CYS A 161 11.78 9.91 -8.72
CA CYS A 161 12.60 11.05 -9.13
C CYS A 161 12.20 12.37 -8.45
N ILE A 162 11.72 12.25 -7.22
CA ILE A 162 11.41 13.37 -6.33
C ILE A 162 12.59 13.51 -5.38
N ASP A 163 13.30 14.64 -5.46
CA ASP A 163 14.35 14.98 -4.52
C ASP A 163 13.77 15.68 -3.29
N ILE A 164 14.02 15.11 -2.11
CA ILE A 164 13.52 15.61 -0.83
C ILE A 164 14.36 16.80 -0.33
N ASN A 165 15.62 16.89 -0.75
CA ASN A 165 16.52 17.96 -0.30
C ASN A 165 16.40 19.22 -1.15
N SER A 166 15.79 19.13 -2.33
CA SER A 166 15.63 20.26 -3.21
C SER A 166 14.37 21.05 -2.88
N VAL A 167 14.56 22.34 -2.59
CA VAL A 167 13.47 23.29 -2.32
C VAL A 167 12.73 23.65 -3.61
N SER A 168 13.38 23.51 -4.78
CA SER A 168 12.88 23.95 -6.09
C SER A 168 12.49 22.80 -7.03
N THR A 169 12.72 21.54 -6.66
CA THR A 169 12.34 20.41 -7.52
C THR A 169 10.84 20.16 -7.41
N SER A 170 10.12 20.58 -8.44
CA SER A 170 8.71 20.25 -8.63
C SER A 170 8.56 18.73 -8.77
N ILE A 171 7.40 18.20 -8.35
CA ILE A 171 7.01 16.83 -8.70
C ILE A 171 7.08 16.69 -10.23
N PRO A 172 7.73 15.64 -10.77
CA PRO A 172 7.84 15.49 -12.21
C PRO A 172 6.45 15.37 -12.84
N SER A 173 6.33 15.74 -14.12
CA SER A 173 5.07 15.53 -14.85
C SER A 173 4.70 14.05 -14.84
N ILE A 174 3.48 13.77 -14.42
CA ILE A 174 2.93 12.42 -14.32
C ILE A 174 1.73 12.27 -15.24
N GLU A 175 1.66 11.13 -15.92
CA GLU A 175 0.48 10.70 -16.66
C GLU A 175 -0.30 9.72 -15.78
N VAL A 176 -1.61 9.94 -15.64
CA VAL A 176 -2.46 9.15 -14.74
C VAL A 176 -3.62 8.54 -15.51
N LYS A 177 -3.78 7.23 -15.35
CA LYS A 177 -4.94 6.47 -15.81
C LYS A 177 -5.61 5.81 -14.62
N GLN A 178 -6.89 6.10 -14.43
CA GLN A 178 -7.68 5.48 -13.36
C GLN A 178 -7.99 4.03 -13.71
N VAL A 179 -7.70 3.12 -12.78
CA VAL A 179 -7.88 1.69 -12.93
C VAL A 179 -8.41 1.06 -11.64
N TYR A 180 -8.85 -0.19 -11.74
CA TYR A 180 -9.13 -1.05 -10.60
C TYR A 180 -8.07 -2.15 -10.52
N VAL A 181 -7.64 -2.44 -9.30
CA VAL A 181 -6.69 -3.51 -8.99
C VAL A 181 -7.36 -4.51 -8.06
N LEU A 182 -7.15 -5.80 -8.31
CA LEU A 182 -7.75 -6.84 -7.47
C LEU A 182 -6.88 -7.07 -6.23
N LEU A 183 -7.47 -6.87 -5.06
CA LEU A 183 -6.92 -7.37 -3.80
C LEU A 183 -7.53 -8.73 -3.49
N VAL A 184 -6.68 -9.61 -2.98
CA VAL A 184 -7.03 -10.97 -2.59
C VAL A 184 -6.59 -11.18 -1.15
N LEU A 185 -7.53 -11.54 -0.28
CA LEU A 185 -7.27 -11.85 1.11
C LEU A 185 -7.37 -13.37 1.32
N SER A 186 -6.32 -13.95 1.90
CA SER A 186 -6.31 -15.33 2.39
C SER A 186 -6.74 -15.32 3.85
N ARG A 187 -7.94 -15.83 4.17
CA ARG A 187 -8.38 -15.96 5.57
C ARG A 187 -7.46 -16.87 6.38
N ARG A 188 -6.93 -17.92 5.75
CA ARG A 188 -6.08 -18.93 6.41
C ARG A 188 -4.77 -18.34 6.89
N GLU A 189 -4.14 -17.53 6.05
CA GLU A 189 -2.81 -16.96 6.33
C GLU A 189 -2.90 -15.53 6.89
N ALA A 190 -4.11 -14.95 6.90
CA ALA A 190 -4.34 -13.54 7.19
C ALA A 190 -3.43 -12.61 6.37
N LEU A 191 -3.23 -12.94 5.08
CA LEU A 191 -2.38 -12.20 4.15
C LEU A 191 -3.20 -11.56 3.04
N VAL A 192 -2.81 -10.35 2.67
CA VAL A 192 -3.38 -9.61 1.54
C VAL A 192 -2.38 -9.57 0.40
N GLY A 193 -2.83 -10.00 -0.77
CA GLY A 193 -2.08 -9.98 -2.02
C GLY A 193 -2.70 -9.04 -3.05
N ILE A 194 -1.84 -8.45 -3.87
CA ILE A 194 -2.22 -7.66 -5.04
C ILE A 194 -2.07 -8.55 -6.27
N ALA A 195 -3.17 -8.85 -6.98
CA ALA A 195 -3.12 -9.68 -8.17
C ALA A 195 -2.74 -8.85 -9.41
N LEU A 196 -1.64 -9.22 -10.06
CA LEU A 196 -1.07 -8.56 -11.23
C LEU A 196 -0.72 -9.61 -12.28
N GLY A 197 -1.60 -9.80 -13.25
CA GLY A 197 -1.47 -10.82 -14.30
C GLY A 197 -1.40 -12.22 -13.70
N LYS A 198 -0.30 -12.92 -13.94
CA LYS A 198 -0.06 -14.31 -13.49
C LYS A 198 0.62 -14.40 -12.12
N LYS A 199 0.57 -13.34 -11.31
CA LYS A 199 1.19 -13.31 -9.98
C LYS A 199 0.28 -12.64 -8.98
N VAL A 200 0.33 -13.12 -7.74
CA VAL A 200 -0.18 -12.41 -6.58
C VAL A 200 1.01 -11.98 -5.73
N ASP A 201 1.17 -10.67 -5.58
CA ASP A 201 2.23 -10.09 -4.76
C ASP A 201 1.70 -9.81 -3.35
N VAL A 202 2.23 -10.54 -2.36
CA VAL A 202 1.90 -10.29 -0.95
C VAL A 202 2.30 -8.87 -0.57
N SER A 203 1.38 -8.14 0.02
CA SER A 203 1.60 -6.80 0.54
C SER A 203 1.43 -6.79 2.05
N SER A 204 2.56 -6.71 2.77
CA SER A 204 2.57 -6.60 4.24
C SER A 204 1.81 -5.37 4.75
N ILE A 205 1.85 -4.25 4.03
CA ILE A 205 1.20 -3.02 4.47
C ILE A 205 -0.33 -3.12 4.32
N HIS A 206 -0.84 -3.51 3.13
CA HIS A 206 -2.27 -3.84 2.98
C HIS A 206 -2.76 -4.88 4.00
N THR A 207 -1.94 -5.90 4.27
CA THR A 207 -2.23 -6.92 5.30
C THR A 207 -2.43 -6.26 6.64
N ALA A 208 -1.44 -5.49 7.10
CA ALA A 208 -1.49 -4.85 8.40
C ALA A 208 -2.62 -3.79 8.48
N ILE A 209 -2.92 -3.07 7.40
CA ILE A 209 -4.08 -2.16 7.36
C ILE A 209 -5.39 -2.93 7.56
N LEU A 210 -5.63 -3.98 6.78
CA LEU A 210 -6.90 -4.71 6.83
C LEU A 210 -7.04 -5.54 8.12
N THR A 211 -5.94 -5.94 8.76
CA THR A 211 -5.96 -6.59 10.08
C THR A 211 -6.23 -5.59 11.20
N GLU A 212 -5.60 -4.42 11.18
CA GLU A 212 -5.63 -3.49 12.32
C GLU A 212 -6.83 -2.53 12.28
N PHE A 213 -7.35 -2.20 11.11
CA PHE A 213 -8.52 -1.34 10.94
C PHE A 213 -9.78 -2.17 10.70
N GLN A 214 -10.30 -2.80 11.77
CA GLN A 214 -11.48 -3.69 11.72
C GLN A 214 -12.69 -3.07 10.98
N GLY A 215 -12.95 -1.77 11.14
CA GLY A 215 -14.04 -1.10 10.42
C GLY A 215 -13.89 -1.13 8.89
N LEU A 216 -12.65 -1.16 8.37
CA LEU A 216 -12.41 -1.35 6.94
C LEU A 216 -12.66 -2.79 6.51
N LEU A 217 -12.22 -3.76 7.33
CA LEU A 217 -12.47 -5.17 7.05
C LEU A 217 -13.97 -5.49 7.06
N ASP A 218 -14.72 -4.89 7.97
CA ASP A 218 -16.18 -5.02 8.06
C ASP A 218 -16.89 -4.38 6.86
N GLU A 219 -16.42 -3.21 6.41
CA GLU A 219 -16.92 -2.57 5.19
C GLU A 219 -16.65 -3.42 3.95
N VAL A 220 -15.41 -3.90 3.78
CA VAL A 220 -15.04 -4.83 2.70
C VAL A 220 -15.88 -6.10 2.77
N SER A 221 -16.06 -6.68 3.96
CA SER A 221 -16.85 -7.89 4.16
C SER A 221 -18.33 -7.67 3.83
N ARG A 222 -18.91 -6.53 4.20
CA ARG A 222 -20.30 -6.17 3.83
C ARG A 222 -20.45 -6.04 2.32
N ILE A 223 -19.53 -5.35 1.65
CA ILE A 223 -19.53 -5.20 0.19
C ILE A 223 -19.42 -6.58 -0.48
N VAL A 224 -18.53 -7.45 0.02
CA VAL A 224 -18.34 -8.82 -0.52
C VAL A 224 -19.56 -9.69 -0.31
N ASN A 225 -20.21 -9.62 0.85
CA ASN A 225 -21.39 -10.42 1.14
C ASN A 225 -22.63 -9.96 0.36
N ALA A 226 -22.78 -8.64 0.15
CA ALA A 226 -23.87 -8.09 -0.66
C ALA A 226 -23.79 -8.49 -2.14
N HIS A 227 -22.59 -8.77 -2.66
CA HIS A 227 -22.38 -9.23 -4.04
C HIS A 227 -22.69 -10.73 -4.25
N ARG A 228 -22.82 -11.51 -3.16
CA ARG A 228 -23.10 -12.95 -3.22
C ARG A 228 -24.60 -13.29 -3.16
N LEU A 229 -25.44 -12.31 -2.85
CA LEU A 229 -26.90 -12.42 -2.76
C LEU A 229 -27.54 -11.98 -4.07
#